data_AF-A0A194QMS1-F1
#
_entry.id   AF-A0A194QMS1-F1
#
_cell.length_a   1.000
_cell.length_b   1.000
_cell.length_c   1.000
_cell.angle_alpha   90.00
_cell.angle_beta   90.00
_cell.angle_gamma   90.00
#
_symmetry.space_group_name_H-M   'P 1'
#
loop_
_entity.id
_entity.type
_entity.pdbx_description
1 polymer ?
#
loop_
_entity_poly.entity_id
_entity_poly.type
_entity_poly.pdbx_seq_one_letter_code
_entity_poly.pdbx_strand_id
1 'polypeptide(L)'
;MDRISKGITERVANSGAFAAAFFKWAYMYKLRWGRRGYGTPLLDRVVFARVRRLLGGRLRLAISGGAPLAPDTHAQVRLCLCCDVVVGYGLTETTSCATVMCPHDTSTGRVGAPATGVDLRLVDWEEGHYRVADKPYPRGEVVVGGESVAEGYYRNPEKTRDEFLEMDGRRWFRSGDIAELHHDGCIRIIDRKKDLVKLQAGEYVSLGKVEAELKTCPLVENICVYGDSSKTYTVALVVPQPRLLAELAARLGRPLAPDTPDSPAALADMYADPALEQAVVRELADHARKCGLEKFEVPAAVKLCTEVWSPDMGLVTAAFKIKRKDIQERYKDDIKRMYAS
;
A
#
# COMPACT_ATOMS: atom_id res chain seq x y z
N MET A 1 -5.96 -7.59 -1.15
CA MET A 1 -7.08 -6.83 -0.55
C MET A 1 -7.57 -5.73 -1.49
N ASP A 2 -6.69 -4.96 -2.10
CA ASP A 2 -7.05 -3.84 -2.99
C ASP A 2 -7.98 -4.24 -4.14
N ARG A 3 -7.75 -5.40 -4.78
CA ARG A 3 -8.65 -5.92 -5.83
C ARG A 3 -10.08 -6.15 -5.33
N ILE A 4 -10.24 -6.62 -4.10
CA ILE A 4 -11.56 -6.84 -3.48
C ILE A 4 -12.22 -5.48 -3.22
N SER A 5 -11.46 -4.53 -2.67
CA SER A 5 -11.91 -3.15 -2.45
C SER A 5 -12.39 -2.48 -3.75
N LYS A 6 -11.61 -2.58 -4.84
CA LYS A 6 -11.99 -2.07 -6.16
C LYS A 6 -13.25 -2.75 -6.71
N GLY A 7 -13.32 -4.08 -6.67
CA GLY A 7 -14.49 -4.82 -7.13
C GLY A 7 -15.77 -4.46 -6.35
N ILE A 8 -15.66 -4.13 -5.06
CA ILE A 8 -16.79 -3.61 -4.27
C ILE A 8 -17.21 -2.23 -4.81
N THR A 9 -16.26 -1.32 -4.98
CA THR A 9 -16.51 0.05 -5.46
C THR A 9 -17.12 0.06 -6.86
N GLU A 10 -16.60 -0.73 -7.79
CA GLU A 10 -17.15 -0.89 -9.15
C GLU A 10 -18.58 -1.41 -9.14
N ARG A 11 -18.86 -2.42 -8.32
CA ARG A 11 -20.23 -2.97 -8.21
C ARG A 11 -21.20 -1.94 -7.68
N VAL A 12 -20.78 -1.14 -6.70
CA VAL A 12 -21.59 -0.06 -6.12
C VAL A 12 -21.85 1.02 -7.18
N ALA A 13 -20.84 1.40 -7.97
CA ALA A 13 -20.99 2.35 -9.07
C ALA A 13 -22.02 1.86 -10.11
N ASN A 14 -22.01 0.56 -10.43
CA ASN A 14 -22.93 -0.07 -11.38
C ASN A 14 -24.36 -0.30 -10.84
N SER A 15 -24.63 -0.02 -9.56
CA SER A 15 -25.92 -0.31 -8.92
C SER A 15 -27.01 0.75 -9.17
N GLY A 16 -26.69 1.83 -9.88
CA GLY A 16 -27.55 3.00 -10.08
C GLY A 16 -27.41 4.04 -8.97
N ALA A 17 -27.73 5.31 -9.28
CA ALA A 17 -27.41 6.46 -8.42
C ALA A 17 -27.98 6.38 -6.99
N PHE A 18 -29.25 5.95 -6.86
CA PHE A 18 -29.89 5.81 -5.55
C PHE A 18 -29.24 4.69 -4.72
N ALA A 19 -29.02 3.51 -5.31
CA ALA A 19 -28.41 2.39 -4.61
C ALA A 19 -26.96 2.69 -4.20
N ALA A 20 -26.20 3.38 -5.06
CA ALA A 20 -24.86 3.84 -4.75
C ALA A 20 -24.84 4.84 -3.59
N ALA A 21 -25.74 5.82 -3.60
CA ALA A 21 -25.88 6.79 -2.51
C ALA A 21 -26.29 6.12 -1.19
N PHE A 22 -27.26 5.21 -1.23
CA PHE A 22 -27.69 4.45 -0.06
C PHE A 22 -26.57 3.55 0.49
N PHE A 23 -25.81 2.88 -0.39
CA PHE A 23 -24.67 2.08 0.02
C PHE A 23 -23.59 2.94 0.69
N LYS A 24 -23.29 4.11 0.12
CA LYS A 24 -22.34 5.07 0.71
C LYS A 24 -22.80 5.53 2.10
N TRP A 25 -24.09 5.84 2.26
CA TRP A 25 -24.66 6.17 3.57
C TRP A 25 -24.55 5.00 4.55
N ALA A 26 -24.93 3.78 4.15
CA ALA A 26 -24.83 2.58 4.98
C ALA A 26 -23.39 2.27 5.40
N TYR A 27 -22.43 2.46 4.48
CA TYR A 27 -21.00 2.35 4.75
C TYR A 27 -20.54 3.36 5.79
N MET A 28 -20.86 4.65 5.60
CA MET A 28 -20.47 5.71 6.54
C MET A 28 -21.13 5.54 7.92
N TYR A 29 -22.39 5.09 7.95
CA TYR A 29 -23.09 4.74 9.18
C TYR A 29 -22.35 3.61 9.90
N LYS A 30 -22.08 2.51 9.20
CA LYS A 30 -21.38 1.35 9.77
C LYS A 30 -19.96 1.70 10.24
N LEU A 31 -19.22 2.49 9.47
CA LEU A 31 -17.89 2.99 9.86
C LEU A 31 -17.95 3.79 11.17
N ARG A 32 -18.94 4.68 11.31
CA ARG A 32 -19.12 5.50 12.52
C ARG A 32 -19.42 4.66 13.76
N TRP A 33 -20.32 3.68 13.65
CA TRP A 33 -20.67 2.79 14.76
C TRP A 33 -19.56 1.78 15.07
N GLY A 34 -18.88 1.26 14.05
CA GLY A 34 -17.75 0.37 14.19
C GLY A 34 -16.58 1.01 14.94
N ARG A 35 -16.26 2.28 14.66
CA ARG A 35 -15.26 3.05 15.43
C ARG A 35 -15.61 3.22 16.90
N ARG A 36 -16.89 3.08 17.27
CA ARG A 36 -17.38 3.14 18.66
C ARG A 36 -17.52 1.74 19.29
N GLY A 37 -17.12 0.68 18.58
CA GLY A 37 -17.23 -0.70 19.06
C GLY A 37 -18.60 -1.36 18.85
N TYR A 38 -19.52 -0.73 18.12
CA TYR A 38 -20.86 -1.28 17.89
C TYR A 38 -21.00 -1.94 16.52
N GLY A 39 -21.70 -3.07 16.48
CA GLY A 39 -22.08 -3.76 15.24
C GLY A 39 -23.37 -3.22 14.61
N THR A 40 -23.60 -3.54 13.33
CA THR A 40 -24.80 -3.12 12.58
C THR A 40 -25.54 -4.31 11.97
N PRO A 41 -26.16 -5.19 12.79
CA PRO A 41 -26.66 -6.49 12.33
C PRO A 41 -27.73 -6.41 11.24
N LEU A 42 -28.55 -5.36 11.24
CA LEU A 42 -29.58 -5.14 10.20
C LEU A 42 -28.95 -4.79 8.85
N LEU A 43 -28.00 -3.85 8.82
CA LEU A 43 -27.27 -3.49 7.60
C LEU A 43 -26.44 -4.66 7.09
N ASP A 44 -25.88 -5.46 8.01
CA ASP A 44 -25.06 -6.62 7.67
C ASP A 44 -25.86 -7.69 6.94
N ARG A 45 -27.12 -7.90 7.34
CA ARG A 45 -28.03 -8.87 6.72
C ARG A 45 -28.67 -8.36 5.42
N VAL A 46 -28.99 -7.07 5.33
CA VAL A 46 -29.74 -6.54 4.18
C VAL A 46 -28.82 -6.01 3.08
N VAL A 47 -27.83 -5.18 3.44
CA VAL A 47 -26.97 -4.47 2.48
C VAL A 47 -25.71 -5.28 2.21
N PHE A 48 -24.96 -5.60 3.26
CA PHE A 48 -23.64 -6.22 3.11
C PHE A 48 -23.69 -7.72 2.81
N ALA A 49 -24.81 -8.40 3.05
CA ALA A 49 -24.98 -9.80 2.65
C ALA A 49 -24.79 -10.02 1.14
N ARG A 50 -25.18 -9.06 0.30
CA ARG A 50 -24.97 -9.11 -1.15
C ARG A 50 -23.49 -9.01 -1.51
N VAL A 51 -22.73 -8.20 -0.78
CA VAL A 51 -21.29 -8.03 -0.96
C VAL A 51 -20.53 -9.26 -0.47
N ARG A 52 -20.92 -9.81 0.68
CA ARG A 52 -20.37 -11.06 1.23
C ARG A 52 -20.45 -12.23 0.26
N ARG A 53 -21.52 -12.31 -0.54
CA ARG A 53 -21.69 -13.36 -1.56
C ARG A 53 -20.62 -13.34 -2.65
N LEU A 54 -19.91 -12.22 -2.86
CA LEU A 54 -18.77 -12.16 -3.79
C LEU A 54 -17.67 -13.17 -3.42
N LEU A 55 -17.52 -13.47 -2.14
CA LEU A 55 -16.56 -14.45 -1.62
C LEU A 55 -17.27 -15.68 -1.03
N GLY A 56 -18.46 -16.01 -1.53
CA GLY A 56 -19.23 -17.18 -1.11
C GLY A 56 -19.97 -17.06 0.22
N GLY A 57 -19.97 -15.88 0.87
CA GLY A 57 -20.80 -15.57 2.03
C GLY A 57 -20.38 -16.18 3.37
N ARG A 58 -19.41 -17.10 3.37
CA ARG A 58 -18.96 -17.86 4.55
C ARG A 58 -17.63 -17.39 5.13
N LEU A 59 -17.04 -16.33 4.59
CA LEU A 59 -15.79 -15.77 5.10
C LEU A 59 -15.97 -15.27 6.54
N ARG A 60 -15.09 -15.70 7.44
CA ARG A 60 -15.08 -15.31 8.87
C ARG A 60 -13.87 -14.47 9.24
N LEU A 61 -12.70 -14.83 8.70
CA LEU A 61 -11.43 -14.20 8.98
C LEU A 61 -10.67 -14.03 7.67
N ALA A 62 -10.12 -12.84 7.46
CA ALA A 62 -9.16 -12.55 6.40
C ALA A 62 -7.84 -12.13 7.05
N ILE A 63 -6.73 -12.72 6.60
CA ILE A 63 -5.39 -12.37 7.06
C ILE A 63 -4.65 -11.71 5.91
N SER A 64 -4.06 -10.55 6.16
CA SER A 64 -3.23 -9.82 5.21
C SER A 64 -1.82 -9.68 5.76
N GLY A 65 -0.81 -9.88 4.90
CA GLY A 65 0.59 -9.76 5.29
C GLY A 65 1.49 -9.65 4.06
N GLY A 66 2.77 -9.36 4.32
CA GLY A 66 3.81 -9.29 3.31
C GLY A 66 3.91 -7.98 2.54
N ALA A 67 2.88 -7.13 2.52
CA ALA A 67 2.94 -5.78 1.98
C ALA A 67 2.09 -4.83 2.85
N PRO A 68 2.39 -3.52 2.87
CA PRO A 68 1.57 -2.53 3.55
C PRO A 68 0.12 -2.58 3.06
N LEU A 69 -0.83 -2.47 4.00
CA LEU A 69 -2.26 -2.38 3.70
C LEU A 69 -2.75 -0.98 4.03
N ALA A 70 -3.30 -0.27 3.05
CA ALA A 70 -3.88 1.05 3.25
C ALA A 70 -5.00 0.99 4.31
N PRO A 71 -5.07 1.93 5.28
CA PRO A 71 -6.10 1.94 6.32
C PRO A 71 -7.52 1.97 5.77
N ASP A 72 -7.74 2.69 4.67
CA ASP A 72 -9.04 2.78 4.02
C ASP A 72 -9.46 1.44 3.38
N THR A 73 -8.53 0.75 2.72
CA THR A 73 -8.77 -0.61 2.20
C THR A 73 -9.08 -1.58 3.34
N HIS A 74 -8.33 -1.50 4.44
CA HIS A 74 -8.54 -2.34 5.63
C HIS A 74 -9.95 -2.13 6.20
N ALA A 75 -10.36 -0.88 6.44
CA ALA A 75 -11.69 -0.54 6.90
C ALA A 75 -12.77 -1.00 5.91
N GLN A 76 -12.59 -0.71 4.62
CA GLN A 76 -13.58 -1.03 3.61
C GLN A 76 -13.83 -2.53 3.52
N VAL A 77 -12.78 -3.34 3.43
CA VAL A 77 -12.91 -4.80 3.30
C VAL A 77 -13.57 -5.38 4.55
N ARG A 78 -13.15 -4.96 5.75
CA ARG A 78 -13.75 -5.41 7.02
C ARG A 78 -15.24 -5.10 7.09
N LEU A 79 -15.62 -3.85 6.82
CA LEU A 79 -17.01 -3.40 6.95
C LEU A 79 -17.90 -4.01 5.86
N CYS A 80 -17.40 -4.11 4.62
CA CYS A 80 -18.18 -4.60 3.49
C CYS A 80 -18.34 -6.13 3.49
N LEU A 81 -17.35 -6.87 3.98
CA LEU A 81 -17.42 -8.33 4.09
C LEU A 81 -17.95 -8.81 5.46
N CYS A 82 -18.12 -7.91 6.43
CA CYS A 82 -18.52 -8.23 7.80
C CYS A 82 -17.68 -9.36 8.41
N CYS A 83 -16.37 -9.35 8.15
CA CYS A 83 -15.43 -10.33 8.67
C CYS A 83 -14.25 -9.62 9.33
N ASP A 84 -13.59 -10.31 10.26
CA ASP A 84 -12.38 -9.76 10.88
C ASP A 84 -11.25 -9.76 9.86
N VAL A 85 -10.55 -8.64 9.77
CA VAL A 85 -9.38 -8.47 8.91
C VAL A 85 -8.19 -8.24 9.81
N VAL A 86 -7.35 -9.27 9.91
CA VAL A 86 -6.12 -9.27 10.70
C VAL A 86 -4.95 -8.94 9.79
N VAL A 87 -4.12 -8.00 10.22
CA VAL A 87 -2.85 -7.71 9.56
C VAL A 87 -1.74 -8.32 10.40
N GLY A 88 -0.85 -9.07 9.74
CA GLY A 88 0.35 -9.62 10.35
C GLY A 88 1.59 -9.07 9.66
N TYR A 89 2.63 -8.84 10.45
CA TYR A 89 3.95 -8.46 9.97
C TYR A 89 4.97 -9.52 10.36
N GLY A 90 5.81 -9.86 9.39
CA GLY A 90 6.93 -10.75 9.57
C GLY A 90 7.71 -10.92 8.28
N LEU A 91 8.88 -11.51 8.42
CA LEU A 91 9.88 -11.69 7.38
C LEU A 91 10.22 -13.17 7.29
N THR A 92 10.91 -13.57 6.22
CA THR A 92 11.40 -14.95 6.09
C THR A 92 12.36 -15.28 7.22
N GLU A 93 13.19 -14.30 7.60
CA GLU A 93 14.17 -14.36 8.67
C GLU A 93 13.57 -14.44 10.07
N THR A 94 12.27 -14.12 10.23
CA THR A 94 11.53 -14.23 11.50
C THR A 94 10.53 -15.38 11.49
N THR A 95 10.68 -16.36 10.59
CA THR A 95 9.78 -17.50 10.44
C THR A 95 8.30 -17.06 10.30
N SER A 96 8.03 -16.21 9.31
CA SER A 96 6.70 -15.73 8.90
C SER A 96 6.04 -14.66 9.77
N CYS A 97 5.98 -14.77 11.10
CA CYS A 97 5.14 -13.89 11.92
C CYS A 97 5.91 -13.33 13.13
N ALA A 98 6.19 -12.03 13.10
CA ALA A 98 6.75 -11.30 14.25
C ALA A 98 5.65 -10.62 15.07
N THR A 99 4.66 -10.05 14.40
CA THR A 99 3.52 -9.36 15.05
C THR A 99 2.22 -9.72 14.37
N VAL A 100 1.13 -9.74 15.13
CA VAL A 100 -0.20 -10.03 14.62
C VAL A 100 -1.25 -9.18 15.31
N MET A 101 -2.15 -8.62 14.52
CA MET A 101 -3.28 -7.86 15.02
C MET A 101 -4.32 -8.78 15.70
N CYS A 102 -4.87 -8.34 16.83
CA CYS A 102 -5.97 -9.04 17.45
C CYS A 102 -7.22 -9.00 16.54
N PRO A 103 -7.95 -10.11 16.33
CA PRO A 103 -9.11 -10.14 15.43
C PRO A 103 -10.18 -9.09 15.73
N HIS A 104 -10.35 -8.76 17.02
CA HIS A 104 -11.35 -7.79 17.48
C HIS A 104 -10.85 -6.34 17.49
N ASP A 105 -9.57 -6.09 17.23
CA ASP A 105 -9.03 -4.73 17.20
C ASP A 105 -9.70 -3.95 16.06
N THR A 106 -10.24 -2.77 16.38
CA THR A 106 -10.90 -1.86 15.42
C THR A 106 -9.96 -0.90 14.72
N SER A 107 -8.69 -0.87 15.13
CA SER A 107 -7.66 -0.02 14.55
C SER A 107 -7.34 -0.41 13.09
N THR A 108 -6.77 0.53 12.34
CA THR A 108 -6.39 0.33 10.94
C THR A 108 -4.99 0.87 10.70
N GLY A 109 -4.23 0.24 9.80
CA GLY A 109 -2.86 0.64 9.49
C GLY A 109 -1.83 0.24 10.55
N ARG A 110 -2.20 -0.63 11.51
CA ARG A 110 -1.29 -1.25 12.48
C ARG A 110 -1.11 -2.74 12.15
N VAL A 111 -0.03 -3.34 12.63
CA VAL A 111 0.27 -4.77 12.43
C VAL A 111 0.15 -5.59 13.72
N GLY A 112 -0.31 -4.94 14.80
CA GLY A 112 -0.60 -5.58 16.08
C GLY A 112 0.59 -5.68 17.02
N ALA A 113 0.43 -6.51 18.04
CA ALA A 113 1.42 -6.75 19.08
C ALA A 113 2.36 -7.91 18.71
N PRO A 114 3.54 -8.02 19.35
CA PRO A 114 4.44 -9.16 19.19
C PRO A 114 3.72 -10.51 19.42
N ALA A 115 4.03 -11.48 18.56
CA ALA A 115 3.53 -12.84 18.72
C ALA A 115 4.16 -13.53 19.94
N THR A 116 3.57 -14.64 20.38
CA THR A 116 4.10 -15.42 21.50
C THR A 116 5.52 -15.90 21.20
N GLY A 117 6.44 -15.68 22.14
CA GLY A 117 7.85 -16.06 21.98
C GLY A 117 8.67 -15.10 21.11
N VAL A 118 8.09 -13.97 20.70
CA VAL A 118 8.78 -12.92 19.95
C VAL A 118 9.03 -11.72 20.85
N ASP A 119 10.28 -11.28 20.90
CA ASP A 119 10.65 -10.00 21.48
C ASP A 119 10.76 -8.95 20.38
N LEU A 120 10.40 -7.70 20.70
CA LEU A 120 10.48 -6.60 19.77
C LEU A 120 11.14 -5.40 20.43
N ARG A 121 12.16 -4.85 19.79
CA ARG A 121 12.84 -3.62 20.19
C ARG A 121 12.80 -2.62 19.04
N LEU A 122 12.66 -1.33 19.38
CA LEU A 122 12.95 -0.25 18.45
C LEU A 122 14.36 0.26 18.72
N VAL A 123 15.12 0.46 17.65
CA VAL A 123 16.47 1.01 17.69
C VAL A 123 16.50 2.30 16.87
N ASP A 124 17.21 3.31 17.37
CA ASP A 124 17.35 4.58 16.68
C ASP A 124 17.95 4.39 15.28
N TRP A 125 17.44 5.17 14.32
CA TRP A 125 18.00 5.26 12.98
C TRP A 125 18.41 6.71 12.70
N GLU A 126 19.67 7.03 13.05
CA GLU A 126 20.20 8.39 13.01
C GLU A 126 20.19 8.99 11.60
N GLU A 127 20.50 8.21 10.56
CA GLU A 127 20.50 8.70 9.17
C GLU A 127 19.10 9.10 8.70
N GLY A 128 18.07 8.50 9.28
CA GLY A 128 16.66 8.79 9.00
C GLY A 128 16.02 9.81 9.94
N HIS A 129 16.73 10.25 10.98
CA HIS A 129 16.17 11.03 12.10
C HIS A 129 14.93 10.38 12.76
N TYR A 130 14.90 9.04 12.82
CA TYR A 130 13.88 8.30 13.56
C TYR A 130 14.44 7.89 14.91
N ARG A 131 13.85 8.40 15.99
CA ARG A 131 14.31 8.16 17.34
C ARG A 131 13.24 7.56 18.24
N VAL A 132 13.64 6.69 19.15
CA VAL A 132 12.78 6.10 20.18
C VAL A 132 12.23 7.20 21.10
N ALA A 133 12.90 8.35 21.18
CA ALA A 133 12.44 9.53 21.91
C ALA A 133 11.38 10.37 21.17
N ASP A 134 11.05 10.05 19.92
CA ASP A 134 10.09 10.81 19.12
C ASP A 134 8.69 10.80 19.75
N LYS A 135 7.94 11.88 19.52
CA LYS A 135 6.56 12.07 19.97
C LYS A 135 5.64 12.30 18.77
N PRO A 136 4.37 11.87 18.81
CA PRO A 136 3.65 11.27 19.94
C PRO A 136 4.02 9.80 20.22
N TYR A 137 4.62 9.11 19.24
CA TYR A 137 5.01 7.71 19.35
C TYR A 137 6.51 7.54 19.08
N PRO A 138 7.21 6.70 19.86
CA PRO A 138 8.57 6.27 19.56
C PRO A 138 8.70 5.69 18.16
N ARG A 139 9.76 6.04 17.42
CA ARG A 139 10.02 5.52 16.07
C ARG A 139 11.42 4.96 15.95
N GLY A 140 11.60 3.92 15.15
CA GLY A 140 12.93 3.34 14.94
C GLY A 140 12.93 2.10 14.07
N GLU A 141 14.10 1.54 13.85
CA GLU A 141 14.28 0.23 13.24
C GLU A 141 13.71 -0.85 14.16
N VAL A 142 12.86 -1.72 13.59
CA VAL A 142 12.36 -2.89 14.29
C VAL A 142 13.45 -3.94 14.35
N VAL A 143 13.81 -4.36 15.56
CA VAL A 143 14.68 -5.50 15.81
C VAL A 143 13.87 -6.58 16.48
N VAL A 144 13.83 -7.76 15.85
CA VAL A 144 13.02 -8.90 16.28
C VAL A 144 13.93 -9.91 16.97
N GLY A 145 13.58 -10.30 18.19
CA GLY A 145 14.28 -11.32 18.96
C GLY A 145 13.39 -12.52 19.26
N GLY A 146 14.02 -13.61 19.70
CA GLY A 146 13.32 -14.82 20.15
C GLY A 146 13.55 -16.02 19.25
N GLU A 147 12.86 -17.11 19.57
CA GLU A 147 13.06 -18.42 18.93
C GLU A 147 12.59 -18.46 17.47
N SER A 148 11.76 -17.48 17.05
CA SER A 148 11.31 -17.37 15.67
C SER A 148 12.40 -16.87 14.71
N VAL A 149 13.52 -16.35 15.21
CA VAL A 149 14.60 -15.78 14.41
C VAL A 149 15.46 -16.89 13.80
N ALA A 150 15.66 -16.82 12.47
CA ALA A 150 16.47 -17.76 11.72
C ALA A 150 17.93 -17.80 12.20
N GLU A 151 18.65 -18.87 11.86
CA GLU A 151 20.07 -19.03 12.21
C GLU A 151 21.00 -18.12 11.42
N GLY A 152 20.57 -17.69 10.24
CA GLY A 152 21.35 -16.85 9.35
C GLY A 152 21.12 -17.20 7.90
N TYR A 153 21.99 -16.66 7.06
CA TYR A 153 21.96 -16.89 5.62
C TYR A 153 22.88 -18.04 5.22
N TYR A 154 22.35 -18.97 4.42
CA TYR A 154 23.11 -20.11 3.90
C TYR A 154 24.33 -19.64 3.11
N ARG A 155 25.53 -20.08 3.52
CA ARG A 155 26.83 -19.72 2.91
C ARG A 155 27.10 -18.22 2.80
N ASN A 156 26.51 -17.40 3.68
CA ASN A 156 26.78 -15.96 3.72
C ASN A 156 27.02 -15.48 5.16
N PRO A 157 28.20 -15.80 5.73
CA PRO A 157 28.51 -15.50 7.13
C PRO A 157 28.64 -13.99 7.39
N GLU A 158 29.11 -13.21 6.40
CA GLU A 158 29.25 -11.76 6.51
C GLU A 158 27.89 -11.10 6.73
N LYS A 159 26.95 -11.36 5.81
CA LYS A 159 25.58 -10.83 5.93
C LYS A 159 24.85 -11.36 7.16
N THR A 160 25.13 -12.61 7.56
CA THR A 160 24.58 -13.18 8.79
C THR A 160 25.02 -12.39 10.01
N ARG A 161 26.31 -12.08 10.13
CA ARG A 161 26.84 -11.31 11.27
C ARG A 161 26.31 -9.87 11.31
N ASP A 162 26.07 -9.28 10.14
CA ASP A 162 25.63 -7.88 10.05
C ASP A 162 24.14 -7.70 10.41
N GLU A 163 23.31 -8.69 10.07
CA GLU A 163 21.85 -8.62 10.27
C GLU A 163 21.34 -9.45 11.47
N PHE A 164 22.06 -10.50 11.87
CA PHE A 164 21.75 -11.33 13.04
C PHE A 164 22.74 -11.03 14.16
N LEU A 165 22.21 -10.53 15.26
CA LEU A 165 22.96 -10.10 16.44
C LEU A 165 22.67 -11.05 17.60
N GLU A 166 23.65 -11.25 18.46
CA GLU A 166 23.42 -11.87 19.78
C GLU A 166 23.54 -10.79 20.86
N MET A 167 22.46 -10.58 21.61
CA MET A 167 22.38 -9.61 22.69
C MET A 167 21.59 -10.21 23.85
N ASP A 168 22.07 -10.05 25.08
CA ASP A 168 21.43 -10.55 26.29
C ASP A 168 21.20 -12.08 26.28
N GLY A 169 22.09 -12.84 25.62
CA GLY A 169 21.94 -14.29 25.45
C GLY A 169 20.79 -14.69 24.51
N ARG A 170 20.23 -13.74 23.75
CA ARG A 170 19.18 -13.97 22.76
C ARG A 170 19.66 -13.57 21.37
N ARG A 171 19.13 -14.26 20.36
CA ARG A 171 19.34 -13.88 18.96
C ARG A 171 18.32 -12.82 18.57
N TRP A 172 18.81 -11.81 17.86
CA TRP A 172 18.08 -10.67 17.35
C TRP A 172 18.34 -10.53 15.86
N PHE A 173 17.35 -10.04 15.14
CA PHE A 173 17.43 -9.80 13.71
C PHE A 173 17.03 -8.36 13.40
N ARG A 174 17.92 -7.64 12.69
CA ARG A 174 17.68 -6.29 12.21
C ARG A 174 16.79 -6.36 10.98
N SER A 175 15.53 -6.00 11.12
CA SER A 175 14.56 -6.15 10.02
C SER A 175 14.81 -5.23 8.81
N GLY A 176 15.53 -4.11 9.02
CA GLY A 176 15.63 -3.04 8.04
C GLY A 176 14.32 -2.29 7.80
N ASP A 177 13.30 -2.51 8.63
CA ASP A 177 11.99 -1.87 8.56
C ASP A 177 11.84 -0.88 9.73
N ILE A 178 11.30 0.30 9.43
CA ILE A 178 11.03 1.36 10.40
C ILE A 178 9.59 1.27 10.87
N ALA A 179 9.36 1.36 12.17
CA ALA A 179 8.04 1.36 12.76
C ALA A 179 7.88 2.43 13.85
N GLU A 180 6.63 2.74 14.16
CA GLU A 180 6.24 3.45 15.37
C GLU A 180 5.59 2.50 16.38
N LEU A 181 5.92 2.67 17.66
CA LEU A 181 5.36 1.88 18.76
C LEU A 181 4.24 2.66 19.45
N HIS A 182 3.05 2.09 19.50
CA HIS A 182 1.89 2.67 20.17
C HIS A 182 1.88 2.30 21.65
N HIS A 183 1.14 3.08 22.46
CA HIS A 183 1.08 2.89 23.92
C HIS A 183 0.51 1.54 24.37
N ASP A 184 -0.24 0.87 23.50
CA ASP A 184 -0.83 -0.45 23.72
C ASP A 184 0.14 -1.60 23.37
N GLY A 185 1.39 -1.29 23.01
CA GLY A 185 2.40 -2.28 22.60
C GLY A 185 2.23 -2.76 21.15
N CYS A 186 1.24 -2.26 20.42
CA CYS A 186 1.11 -2.53 18.99
C CYS A 186 2.07 -1.65 18.19
N ILE A 187 2.55 -2.16 17.06
CA ILE A 187 3.39 -1.37 16.15
C ILE A 187 2.65 -1.04 14.86
N ARG A 188 3.07 0.06 14.24
CA ARG A 188 2.72 0.40 12.86
C ARG A 188 4.01 0.53 12.06
N ILE A 189 4.10 -0.26 11.00
CA ILE A 189 5.22 -0.17 10.05
C ILE A 189 5.06 1.12 9.25
N ILE A 190 6.11 1.94 9.24
CA ILE A 190 6.20 3.16 8.43
C ILE A 190 6.61 2.74 7.02
N ASP A 191 7.82 2.21 6.86
CA ASP A 191 8.31 1.66 5.61
C ASP A 191 9.66 0.93 5.81
N ARG A 192 10.22 0.36 4.74
CA ARG A 192 11.59 -0.14 4.74
C ARG A 192 12.59 1.01 4.71
N LYS A 193 13.72 0.89 5.40
CA LYS A 193 14.83 1.87 5.34
C LYS A 193 15.24 2.23 3.90
N LYS A 194 15.33 1.22 3.03
CA LYS A 194 15.70 1.39 1.62
C LYS A 194 14.62 2.03 0.75
N ASP A 195 13.36 2.02 1.21
CA ASP A 195 12.21 2.58 0.51
C ASP A 195 11.82 3.96 1.09
N LEU A 196 12.50 4.42 2.15
CA LEU A 196 12.43 5.78 2.66
C LEU A 196 13.42 6.67 1.91
N VAL A 197 12.90 7.62 1.15
CA VAL A 197 13.72 8.57 0.40
C VAL A 197 13.64 9.94 1.04
N LYS A 198 14.79 10.52 1.36
CA LYS A 198 14.91 11.91 1.81
C LYS A 198 14.96 12.83 0.59
N LEU A 199 13.93 13.64 0.38
CA LEU A 199 13.92 14.66 -0.67
C LEU A 199 14.89 15.79 -0.33
N GLN A 200 15.23 16.62 -1.32
CA GLN A 200 16.15 17.75 -1.15
C GLN A 200 15.72 18.72 -0.04
N ALA A 201 14.41 18.88 0.18
CA ALA A 201 13.85 19.72 1.23
C ALA A 201 14.05 19.15 2.65
N GLY A 202 14.58 17.92 2.78
CA GLY A 202 14.87 17.26 4.04
C GLY A 202 13.74 16.35 4.56
N GLU A 203 12.59 16.35 3.88
CA GLU A 203 11.44 15.51 4.20
C GLU A 203 11.66 14.07 3.74
N TYR A 204 11.21 13.10 4.53
CA TYR A 204 11.27 11.68 4.18
C TYR A 204 9.93 11.24 3.60
N VAL A 205 9.97 10.67 2.39
CA VAL A 205 8.82 10.08 1.73
C VAL A 205 8.88 8.56 1.88
N SER A 206 7.79 7.99 2.40
CA SER A 206 7.56 6.54 2.41
C SER A 206 6.94 6.12 1.08
N LEU A 207 7.76 5.59 0.17
CA LEU A 207 7.31 5.19 -1.15
C LEU A 207 6.24 4.09 -1.07
N GLY A 208 6.40 3.13 -0.16
CA GLY A 208 5.45 2.02 0.01
C GLY A 208 4.08 2.48 0.52
N LYS A 209 4.05 3.46 1.44
CA LYS A 209 2.80 4.09 1.90
C LYS A 209 2.09 4.79 0.74
N VAL A 210 2.81 5.66 0.01
CA VAL A 210 2.23 6.40 -1.11
C VAL A 210 1.68 5.44 -2.17
N GLU A 211 2.42 4.38 -2.50
CA GLU A 211 1.96 3.35 -3.44
C GLU A 211 0.70 2.64 -2.95
N ALA A 212 0.64 2.24 -1.68
CA ALA A 212 -0.54 1.56 -1.12
C ALA A 212 -1.78 2.46 -1.16
N GLU A 213 -1.65 3.75 -0.84
CA GLU A 213 -2.75 4.72 -0.89
C GLU A 213 -3.17 5.03 -2.32
N LEU A 214 -2.23 5.37 -3.21
CA LEU A 214 -2.53 5.72 -4.61
C LEU A 214 -3.08 4.53 -5.40
N LYS A 215 -2.70 3.30 -5.04
CA LYS A 215 -3.25 2.09 -5.65
C LYS A 215 -4.75 1.92 -5.38
N THR A 216 -5.32 2.59 -4.39
CA THR A 216 -6.78 2.59 -4.17
C THR A 216 -7.54 3.49 -5.16
N CYS A 217 -6.84 4.34 -5.91
CA CYS A 217 -7.43 5.12 -6.99
C CYS A 217 -8.01 4.18 -8.07
N PRO A 218 -9.27 4.38 -8.53
CA PRO A 218 -9.87 3.54 -9.56
C PRO A 218 -9.05 3.51 -10.86
N LEU A 219 -8.49 4.65 -11.25
CA LEU A 219 -7.72 4.81 -12.49
C LEU A 219 -6.43 3.98 -12.50
N VAL A 220 -5.87 3.68 -11.33
CA VAL A 220 -4.59 2.98 -11.19
C VAL A 220 -4.83 1.50 -11.09
N GLU A 221 -4.19 0.68 -11.91
CA GLU A 221 -4.11 -0.77 -11.68
C GLU A 221 -2.92 -1.11 -10.78
N ASN A 222 -1.74 -0.60 -11.14
CA ASN A 222 -0.50 -0.71 -10.37
C ASN A 222 0.30 0.58 -10.47
N ILE A 223 1.15 0.85 -9.49
CA ILE A 223 1.93 2.08 -9.42
C ILE A 223 3.27 1.83 -8.76
N CYS A 224 4.34 2.43 -9.27
CA CYS A 224 5.66 2.46 -8.66
C CYS A 224 6.09 3.91 -8.51
N VAL A 225 6.26 4.38 -7.28
CA VAL A 225 6.69 5.74 -6.98
C VAL A 225 8.21 5.77 -6.87
N TYR A 226 8.82 6.81 -7.41
CA TYR A 226 10.25 7.02 -7.37
C TYR A 226 10.56 8.39 -6.79
N GLY A 227 11.45 8.41 -5.80
CA GLY A 227 12.02 9.64 -5.24
C GLY A 227 13.52 9.67 -5.49
N ASP A 228 14.04 10.85 -5.79
CA ASP A 228 15.47 11.13 -5.88
C ASP A 228 15.82 12.15 -4.78
N SER A 229 16.90 11.88 -4.03
CA SER A 229 17.33 12.76 -2.94
C SER A 229 17.81 14.14 -3.40
N SER A 230 18.17 14.28 -4.69
CA SER A 230 18.55 15.55 -5.30
C SER A 230 17.35 16.40 -5.75
N LYS A 231 16.12 15.88 -5.63
CA LYS A 231 14.90 16.51 -6.12
C LYS A 231 13.95 16.84 -4.98
N THR A 232 13.06 17.80 -5.21
CA THR A 232 12.07 18.28 -4.22
C THR A 232 10.73 17.58 -4.31
N TYR A 233 10.52 16.73 -5.32
CA TYR A 233 9.27 16.04 -5.58
C TYR A 233 9.52 14.58 -5.99
N THR A 234 8.48 13.76 -5.92
CA THR A 234 8.50 12.37 -6.42
C THR A 234 7.84 12.28 -7.79
N VAL A 235 8.17 11.21 -8.51
CA VAL A 235 7.56 10.85 -9.81
C VAL A 235 6.98 9.45 -9.73
N ALA A 236 6.02 9.10 -10.58
CA ALA A 236 5.41 7.77 -10.54
C ALA A 236 5.25 7.12 -11.92
N LEU A 237 5.51 5.82 -11.97
CA LEU A 237 5.19 4.95 -13.09
C LEU A 237 3.83 4.33 -12.80
N VAL A 238 2.85 4.60 -13.65
CA VAL A 238 1.46 4.19 -13.43
C VAL A 238 1.06 3.21 -14.51
N VAL A 239 0.59 2.03 -14.12
CA VAL A 239 -0.15 1.11 -14.98
C VAL A 239 -1.63 1.46 -14.80
N PRO A 240 -2.27 2.16 -15.76
CA PRO A 240 -3.65 2.61 -15.63
C PRO A 240 -4.64 1.52 -16.05
N GLN A 241 -5.87 1.61 -15.57
CA GLN A 241 -6.97 0.80 -16.08
C GLN A 241 -7.40 1.33 -17.46
N PRO A 242 -7.34 0.53 -18.55
CA PRO A 242 -7.58 1.04 -19.91
C PRO A 242 -8.95 1.69 -20.09
N ARG A 243 -10.00 1.11 -19.49
CA ARG A 243 -11.37 1.62 -19.58
C ARG A 243 -11.54 3.01 -18.97
N LEU A 244 -11.07 3.19 -17.73
CA LEU A 244 -11.18 4.47 -17.02
C LEU A 244 -10.27 5.54 -17.62
N LEU A 245 -9.12 5.13 -18.16
CA LEU A 245 -8.24 6.05 -18.88
C LEU A 245 -8.89 6.54 -20.17
N ALA A 246 -9.57 5.67 -20.93
CA ALA A 246 -10.31 6.04 -22.13
C ALA A 246 -11.46 7.01 -21.82
N GLU A 247 -12.18 6.81 -20.70
CA GLU A 247 -13.19 7.75 -20.22
C GLU A 247 -12.60 9.11 -19.87
N LEU A 248 -11.43 9.14 -19.21
CA LEU A 248 -10.72 10.37 -18.89
C LEU A 248 -10.28 11.11 -20.16
N ALA A 249 -9.73 10.39 -21.15
CA ALA A 249 -9.33 10.95 -22.44
C ALA A 249 -10.54 11.53 -23.20
N ALA A 250 -11.69 10.84 -23.19
CA ALA A 250 -12.93 11.34 -23.78
C ALA A 250 -13.42 12.65 -23.13
N ARG A 251 -13.32 12.78 -21.80
CA ARG A 251 -13.67 14.02 -21.08
C ARG A 251 -12.76 15.20 -21.42
N LEU A 252 -11.53 14.93 -21.86
CA LEU A 252 -10.56 15.94 -22.32
C LEU A 252 -10.74 16.30 -23.80
N GLY A 253 -11.77 15.77 -24.48
CA GLY A 253 -12.00 16.01 -25.90
C GLY A 253 -11.06 15.22 -26.82
N ARG A 254 -10.43 14.17 -26.31
CA ARG A 254 -9.56 13.24 -27.06
C ARG A 254 -10.10 11.80 -26.99
N PRO A 255 -11.32 11.53 -27.49
CA PRO A 255 -11.90 10.20 -27.44
C PRO A 255 -11.10 9.22 -28.30
N LEU A 256 -10.92 7.99 -27.80
CA LEU A 256 -10.48 6.87 -28.64
C LEU A 256 -11.51 6.60 -29.73
N ALA A 257 -11.04 6.21 -30.93
CA ALA A 257 -11.93 5.68 -31.96
C ALA A 257 -12.66 4.43 -31.40
N PRO A 258 -13.99 4.32 -31.57
CA PRO A 258 -14.78 3.23 -30.98
C PRO A 258 -14.40 1.83 -31.47
N ASP A 259 -13.64 1.73 -32.57
CA ASP A 259 -13.32 0.46 -33.24
C ASP A 259 -11.96 -0.17 -32.85
N THR A 260 -11.16 0.45 -31.98
CA THR A 260 -9.84 -0.05 -31.57
C THR A 260 -9.46 0.14 -30.08
N PRO A 261 -10.34 -0.16 -29.10
CA PRO A 261 -9.98 -0.06 -27.68
C PRO A 261 -8.85 -1.01 -27.25
N ASP A 262 -8.59 -2.09 -28.01
CA ASP A 262 -7.62 -3.15 -27.66
C ASP A 262 -6.40 -3.22 -28.59
N SER A 263 -6.24 -2.30 -29.56
CA SER A 263 -5.04 -2.32 -30.41
C SER A 263 -3.83 -1.76 -29.64
N PRO A 264 -2.70 -2.49 -29.52
CA PRO A 264 -1.54 -2.05 -28.74
C PRO A 264 -0.96 -0.71 -29.22
N ALA A 265 -1.05 -0.44 -30.53
CA ALA A 265 -0.55 0.79 -31.14
C ALA A 265 -1.38 2.02 -30.75
N ALA A 266 -2.73 1.94 -30.80
CA ALA A 266 -3.58 3.06 -30.41
C ALA A 266 -3.48 3.38 -28.91
N LEU A 267 -3.27 2.37 -28.07
CA LEU A 267 -3.00 2.56 -26.64
C LEU A 267 -1.61 3.19 -26.42
N ALA A 268 -0.58 2.80 -27.16
CA ALA A 268 0.75 3.38 -27.04
C ALA A 268 0.77 4.89 -27.35
N ASP A 269 0.09 5.32 -28.41
CA ASP A 269 0.01 6.73 -28.77
C ASP A 269 -0.74 7.55 -27.71
N MET A 270 -1.82 7.00 -27.15
CA MET A 270 -2.57 7.65 -26.08
C MET A 270 -1.73 7.79 -24.80
N TYR A 271 -0.96 6.77 -24.43
CA TYR A 271 -0.18 6.76 -23.20
C TYR A 271 1.04 7.69 -23.28
N ALA A 272 1.44 8.08 -24.49
CA ALA A 272 2.52 9.04 -24.74
C ALA A 272 2.07 10.50 -24.70
N ASP A 273 0.77 10.78 -24.57
CA ASP A 273 0.21 12.13 -24.59
C ASP A 273 0.46 12.89 -23.27
N PRO A 274 1.25 13.99 -23.29
CA PRO A 274 1.55 14.78 -22.09
C PRO A 274 0.31 15.39 -21.43
N ALA A 275 -0.73 15.69 -22.21
CA ALA A 275 -1.98 16.25 -21.66
C ALA A 275 -2.71 15.21 -20.80
N LEU A 276 -2.65 13.93 -21.21
CA LEU A 276 -3.23 12.83 -20.46
C LEU A 276 -2.41 12.55 -19.20
N GLU A 277 -1.07 12.54 -19.28
CA GLU A 277 -0.19 12.42 -18.11
C GLU A 277 -0.51 13.50 -17.06
N GLN A 278 -0.67 14.76 -17.48
CA GLN A 278 -1.05 15.85 -16.56
C GLN A 278 -2.45 15.67 -15.96
N ALA A 279 -3.41 15.16 -16.71
CA ALA A 279 -4.74 14.86 -16.19
C ALA A 279 -4.69 13.74 -15.14
N VAL A 280 -3.88 12.71 -15.37
CA VAL A 280 -3.65 11.63 -14.41
C VAL A 280 -2.97 12.16 -13.14
N VAL A 281 -1.97 13.05 -13.25
CA VAL A 281 -1.36 13.72 -12.09
C VAL A 281 -2.41 14.45 -11.26
N ARG A 282 -3.35 15.17 -11.89
CA ARG A 282 -4.41 15.90 -11.18
C ARG A 282 -5.35 14.96 -10.44
N GLU A 283 -5.80 13.88 -11.09
CA GLU A 283 -6.65 12.86 -10.46
C GLU A 283 -5.94 12.17 -9.29
N LEU A 284 -4.65 11.84 -9.45
CA LEU A 284 -3.83 11.28 -8.36
C LEU A 284 -3.65 12.28 -7.22
N ALA A 285 -3.43 13.56 -7.50
CA ALA A 285 -3.28 14.59 -6.48
C ALA A 285 -4.59 14.85 -5.70
N ASP A 286 -5.74 14.77 -6.36
CA ASP A 286 -7.05 14.84 -5.72
C ASP A 286 -7.34 13.61 -4.86
N HIS A 287 -6.94 12.42 -5.34
CA HIS A 287 -7.07 11.18 -4.57
C HIS A 287 -6.12 11.14 -3.37
N ALA A 288 -4.86 11.54 -3.55
CA ALA A 288 -3.85 11.64 -2.50
C ALA A 288 -4.31 12.54 -1.35
N ARG A 289 -4.90 13.70 -1.67
CA ARG A 289 -5.49 14.61 -0.68
C ARG A 289 -6.63 13.97 0.11
N LYS A 290 -7.44 13.11 -0.51
CA LYS A 290 -8.51 12.36 0.18
C LYS A 290 -7.95 11.29 1.12
N CYS A 291 -6.84 10.66 0.75
CA CYS A 291 -6.12 9.68 1.57
C CYS A 291 -5.29 10.33 2.69
N GLY A 292 -5.21 11.67 2.75
CA GLY A 292 -4.41 12.39 3.74
C GLY A 292 -2.91 12.30 3.51
N LEU A 293 -2.48 12.14 2.26
CA LEU A 293 -1.06 12.28 1.89
C LEU A 293 -0.66 13.75 1.88
N GLU A 294 0.57 14.03 2.31
CA GLU A 294 1.15 15.36 2.29
C GLU A 294 1.52 15.81 0.88
N LYS A 295 1.65 17.12 0.64
CA LYS A 295 1.94 17.65 -0.71
C LYS A 295 3.22 17.11 -1.33
N PHE A 296 4.27 16.92 -0.52
CA PHE A 296 5.56 16.40 -0.98
C PHE A 296 5.53 14.87 -1.22
N GLU A 297 4.54 14.16 -0.69
CA GLU A 297 4.30 12.74 -0.95
C GLU A 297 3.59 12.50 -2.29
N VAL A 298 2.95 13.53 -2.86
CA VAL A 298 2.22 13.42 -4.14
C VAL A 298 3.18 13.48 -5.32
N PRO A 299 3.13 12.51 -6.26
CA PRO A 299 3.93 12.56 -7.47
C PRO A 299 3.61 13.79 -8.33
N ALA A 300 4.63 14.56 -8.71
CA ALA A 300 4.48 15.75 -9.53
C ALA A 300 4.40 15.44 -11.04
N ALA A 301 4.97 14.32 -11.46
CA ALA A 301 4.93 13.83 -12.83
C ALA A 301 4.67 12.32 -12.84
N VAL A 302 4.00 11.86 -13.90
CA VAL A 302 3.76 10.44 -14.10
C VAL A 302 4.07 10.00 -15.52
N LYS A 303 4.46 8.74 -15.65
CA LYS A 303 4.55 8.02 -16.91
C LYS A 303 3.47 6.95 -16.95
N LEU A 304 2.68 6.93 -18.02
CA LEU A 304 1.72 5.86 -18.26
C LEU A 304 2.42 4.65 -18.90
N CYS A 305 2.43 3.54 -18.17
CA CYS A 305 2.99 2.27 -18.60
C CYS A 305 1.93 1.47 -19.39
N THR A 306 2.23 1.16 -20.65
CA THR A 306 1.38 0.32 -21.51
C THR A 306 1.42 -1.16 -21.12
N GLU A 307 2.58 -1.62 -20.64
CA GLU A 307 2.80 -3.00 -20.21
C GLU A 307 2.20 -3.25 -18.83
N VAL A 308 1.35 -4.28 -18.71
CA VAL A 308 0.85 -4.76 -17.42
C VAL A 308 1.94 -5.57 -16.72
N TRP A 309 2.36 -5.13 -15.53
CA TRP A 309 3.45 -5.80 -14.81
C TRP A 309 3.03 -7.18 -14.29
N SER A 310 3.62 -8.23 -14.88
CA SER A 310 3.44 -9.62 -14.48
C SER A 310 4.71 -10.22 -13.84
N PRO A 311 4.59 -11.32 -13.07
CA PRO A 311 5.76 -12.02 -12.53
C PRO A 311 6.72 -12.53 -13.61
N ASP A 312 6.19 -12.88 -14.79
CA ASP A 312 6.98 -13.41 -15.91
C ASP A 312 7.94 -12.37 -16.50
N MET A 313 7.57 -11.09 -16.46
CA MET A 313 8.46 -9.98 -16.86
C MET A 313 9.52 -9.66 -15.80
N GLY A 314 9.45 -10.29 -14.63
CA GLY A 314 10.35 -10.03 -13.51
C GLY A 314 10.10 -8.73 -12.76
N LEU A 315 9.16 -7.88 -13.19
CA LEU A 315 8.86 -6.55 -12.59
C LEU A 315 8.09 -6.63 -11.27
N VAL A 316 7.36 -7.73 -11.05
CA VAL A 316 6.73 -8.05 -9.77
C VAL A 316 7.17 -9.44 -9.29
N THR A 317 7.11 -9.66 -7.98
CA THR A 317 7.30 -10.99 -7.39
C THR A 317 6.11 -11.90 -7.69
N ALA A 318 6.24 -13.21 -7.43
CA ALA A 318 5.11 -14.16 -7.53
C ALA A 318 3.90 -13.76 -6.66
N ALA A 319 4.14 -13.01 -5.58
CA ALA A 319 3.10 -12.44 -4.73
C ALA A 319 2.61 -11.05 -5.20
N PHE A 320 2.89 -10.65 -6.44
CA PHE A 320 2.57 -9.35 -7.04
C PHE A 320 3.13 -8.13 -6.27
N LYS A 321 4.18 -8.31 -5.47
CA LYS A 321 4.93 -7.18 -4.88
C LYS A 321 5.86 -6.57 -5.91
N ILE A 322 5.95 -5.25 -5.92
CA ILE A 322 6.75 -4.45 -6.85
C ILE A 322 8.24 -4.72 -6.63
N LYS A 323 8.98 -5.03 -7.70
CA LYS A 323 10.44 -5.07 -7.66
C LYS A 323 11.01 -3.74 -8.13
N ARG A 324 11.14 -2.81 -7.18
CA ARG A 324 11.47 -1.41 -7.43
C ARG A 324 12.73 -1.23 -8.27
N LYS A 325 13.82 -1.93 -7.96
CA LYS A 325 15.10 -1.83 -8.71
C LYS A 325 14.96 -2.24 -10.18
N ASP A 326 14.24 -3.32 -10.45
CA ASP A 326 14.07 -3.85 -11.81
C ASP A 326 13.19 -2.91 -12.65
N ILE A 327 12.13 -2.36 -12.04
CA ILE A 327 11.27 -1.35 -12.68
C ILE A 327 12.04 -0.05 -12.93
N GLN A 328 12.85 0.40 -11.95
CA GLN A 328 13.68 1.60 -12.11
C GLN A 328 14.66 1.46 -13.27
N GLU A 329 15.32 0.31 -13.42
CA GLU A 329 16.26 0.10 -14.52
C GLU A 329 15.53 0.01 -15.87
N ARG A 330 14.35 -0.62 -15.90
CA ARG A 330 13.53 -0.72 -17.12
C ARG A 330 13.03 0.63 -17.64
N TYR A 331 12.62 1.54 -16.74
CA TYR A 331 12.04 2.85 -17.08
C TYR A 331 12.97 4.03 -16.76
N LYS A 332 14.28 3.78 -16.71
CA LYS A 332 15.29 4.76 -16.29
C LYS A 332 15.26 6.05 -17.10
N ASP A 333 15.07 5.94 -18.40
CA ASP A 333 15.05 7.11 -19.30
C ASP A 333 13.75 7.90 -19.17
N ASP A 334 12.61 7.24 -18.96
CA ASP A 334 11.35 7.92 -18.63
C ASP A 334 11.44 8.64 -17.27
N ILE A 335 12.07 8.03 -16.26
CA ILE A 335 12.31 8.67 -14.96
C ILE A 335 13.15 9.93 -15.11
N LYS A 336 14.24 9.86 -15.89
CA LYS A 336 15.07 11.05 -16.17
C LYS A 336 14.26 12.14 -16.88
N ARG A 337 13.42 11.77 -17.86
CA ARG A 337 12.53 12.72 -18.57
C ARG A 337 11.58 13.42 -17.61
N MET A 338 10.97 12.69 -16.68
CA MET A 338 10.04 13.27 -15.69
C MET A 338 10.73 14.30 -14.77
N TYR A 339 11.99 14.08 -14.40
CA TYR A 339 12.77 15.03 -13.58
C TYR A 339 13.45 16.16 -14.35
N ALA A 340 13.47 16.07 -15.67
CA ALA A 340 13.98 17.11 -16.56
C ALA A 340 12.90 18.09 -17.03
N SER A 341 11.63 17.78 -16.73
CA SER A 341 10.45 18.57 -17.11
C SER A 341 10.16 19.71 -16.15
#